data_AF-A0A660WJP7-F1
#
_entry.id   AF-A0A660WJP7-F1
#
_cell.length_a   1.000
_cell.length_b   1.000
_cell.length_c   1.000
_cell.angle_alpha   90.00
_cell.angle_beta   90.00
_cell.angle_gamma   90.00
#
_symmetry.space_group_name_H-M   'P 1'
#
loop_
_entity.id
_entity.type
_entity.pdbx_description
1 polymer ?
#
loop_
_entity_poly.entity_id
_entity_poly.type
_entity_poly.pdbx_seq_one_letter_code
_entity_poly.pdbx_strand_id
1 'polypeptide(L)'
;MKKLKILLIPLLFISFALKSESKVWKRTFQSVRIDKSRVERLLNAKLFYHNTTVKDILALSDEKIRELLQPIPPLYYCRCPNCGSHLIQYSDIWVLSGWSIKEPFKIQCVRCKMWFPNEKYKNNAVLEVVTPTGKKLKIPYYRKPNGDAFFYTLVARQILNETLCEGAQVLAELWLITKDRKYAHKAIVIMDRFCEIWYDIPVHANTGNDLFHIEIYTRPPYLGAQCSKLGRWKGDVIPFNLVKAYDMLYECDEFERMSRQRGYDVRLKIEKCFKDAVHMAVTEMEPVPDQILRTAYCLGDPQMMHLGVRLFYKDLRKRYCLDGMEPLGPGYHSPCGGYINVLTDIVKGYSDPKGYVDLIDGKHYENLDLKGINRKFCEYLSKKSSVVKAIFSYPDGYRIPVHDAWSTSTAGCRKLEESKSYLFPGFGHAILGRGKGKNQIQAHLHFSVLGNHSHNDMLNIILWA
;
A
#
# COMPACT_ATOMS: atom_id res chain seq x y z
N MET A 1 63.70 -46.75 21.54
CA MET A 1 63.98 -47.87 20.63
C MET A 1 62.68 -48.44 20.08
N LYS A 2 62.56 -48.43 18.74
CA LYS A 2 61.80 -49.34 17.86
C LYS A 2 60.61 -50.11 18.44
N LYS A 3 59.45 -49.92 17.79
CA LYS A 3 58.59 -50.90 17.08
C LYS A 3 57.19 -50.24 16.95
N LEU A 4 56.41 -50.34 15.88
CA LEU A 4 56.41 -51.21 14.71
C LEU A 4 55.55 -50.53 13.62
N LYS A 5 55.86 -50.85 12.36
CA LYS A 5 55.15 -50.50 11.12
C LYS A 5 53.68 -50.95 11.13
N ILE A 6 52.84 -50.28 10.33
CA ILE A 6 51.99 -50.89 9.28
C ILE A 6 51.64 -49.80 8.25
N LEU A 7 51.89 -50.12 6.97
CA LEU A 7 51.44 -49.39 5.77
C LEU A 7 49.96 -49.66 5.53
N LEU A 8 49.23 -48.66 5.01
CA LEU A 8 48.16 -48.83 4.01
C LEU A 8 47.81 -47.46 3.37
N ILE A 9 47.96 -47.38 2.06
CA ILE A 9 47.50 -46.33 1.12
C ILE A 9 46.14 -46.81 0.53
N PRO A 10 45.23 -46.02 -0.07
CA PRO A 10 44.83 -44.59 0.01
C PRO A 10 43.30 -44.44 0.32
N LEU A 11 42.79 -43.21 0.51
CA LEU A 11 41.36 -42.92 0.25
C LEU A 11 41.13 -41.45 -0.10
N LEU A 12 40.62 -41.23 -1.31
CA LEU A 12 39.93 -40.03 -1.75
C LEU A 12 38.80 -39.67 -0.78
N PHE A 13 38.69 -38.40 -0.41
CA PHE A 13 37.42 -37.80 -0.01
C PHE A 13 37.16 -36.52 -0.82
N ILE A 14 36.20 -36.65 -1.73
CA ILE A 14 35.38 -35.56 -2.23
C ILE A 14 34.37 -35.23 -1.11
N SER A 15 34.24 -33.96 -0.70
CA SER A 15 33.00 -33.18 -0.91
C SER A 15 33.03 -31.81 -0.21
N PHE A 16 32.69 -30.78 -1.00
CA PHE A 16 31.70 -29.73 -0.75
C PHE A 16 31.64 -29.01 0.62
N ALA A 17 31.90 -27.70 0.57
CA ALA A 17 30.92 -26.67 0.97
C ALA A 17 31.43 -25.26 0.60
N LEU A 18 31.21 -24.81 -0.65
CA LEU A 18 31.15 -23.39 -0.95
C LEU A 18 29.83 -22.84 -0.40
N LYS A 19 29.83 -22.38 0.85
CA LYS A 19 28.77 -21.50 1.38
C LYS A 19 28.84 -20.19 0.59
N SER A 20 27.98 -20.02 -0.41
CA SER A 20 27.72 -18.70 -0.98
C SER A 20 26.97 -17.89 0.09
N GLU A 21 27.67 -17.03 0.81
CA GLU A 21 27.04 -15.98 1.60
C GLU A 21 26.19 -15.12 0.64
N SER A 22 24.87 -15.20 0.75
CA SER A 22 24.02 -14.25 0.05
C SER A 22 24.30 -12.87 0.62
N LYS A 23 24.99 -12.02 -0.14
CA LYS A 23 25.17 -10.61 0.21
C LYS A 23 23.78 -9.98 0.22
N VAL A 24 23.24 -9.66 1.39
CA VAL A 24 21.98 -8.94 1.51
C VAL A 24 22.32 -7.45 1.50
N TRP A 25 21.76 -6.69 0.56
CA TRP A 25 21.81 -5.24 0.62
C TRP A 25 20.73 -4.76 1.57
N LYS A 26 21.11 -3.85 2.48
CA LYS A 26 20.19 -3.17 3.38
C LYS A 26 20.60 -1.72 3.51
N ARG A 27 19.71 -0.83 3.09
CA ARG A 27 19.79 0.61 3.33
C ARG A 27 18.41 1.05 3.78
N THR A 28 18.34 1.81 4.86
CA THR A 28 17.07 2.17 5.51
C THR A 28 16.19 0.94 5.84
N PHE A 29 14.99 0.87 5.26
CA PHE A 29 13.93 -0.10 5.54
C PHE A 29 13.84 -1.24 4.52
N GLN A 30 14.67 -1.21 3.48
CA GLN A 30 14.64 -2.21 2.42
C GLN A 30 15.73 -3.24 2.62
N SER A 31 15.38 -4.50 2.34
CA SER A 31 16.30 -5.62 2.33
C SER A 31 16.17 -6.32 0.99
N VAL A 32 17.26 -6.36 0.24
CA VAL A 32 17.32 -6.98 -1.08
C VAL A 32 18.37 -8.07 -1.04
N ARG A 33 17.97 -9.30 -1.39
CA ARG A 33 18.92 -10.39 -1.59
C ARG A 33 19.68 -10.17 -2.90
N ILE A 34 20.98 -9.89 -2.81
CA ILE A 34 21.86 -9.72 -3.97
C ILE A 34 22.26 -11.10 -4.48
N ASP A 35 21.46 -11.61 -5.40
CA ASP A 35 21.62 -12.94 -5.98
C ASP A 35 21.38 -12.85 -7.48
N LYS A 36 22.45 -13.04 -8.26
CA LYS A 36 22.41 -12.92 -9.72
C LYS A 36 21.45 -13.92 -10.37
N SER A 37 21.16 -15.06 -9.73
CA SER A 37 20.18 -16.03 -10.24
C SER A 37 18.75 -15.48 -10.29
N ARG A 38 18.46 -14.39 -9.54
CA ARG A 38 17.16 -13.73 -9.52
C ARG A 38 16.92 -12.80 -10.71
N VAL A 39 17.96 -12.40 -11.44
CA VAL A 39 17.86 -11.38 -12.51
C VAL A 39 16.83 -11.78 -13.56
N GLU A 40 16.92 -12.99 -14.10
CA GLU A 40 15.97 -13.45 -15.12
C GLU A 40 14.54 -13.57 -14.55
N ARG A 41 14.41 -13.96 -13.28
CA ARG A 41 13.11 -14.01 -12.60
C ARG A 41 12.48 -12.62 -12.46
N LEU A 42 13.27 -11.62 -12.07
CA LEU A 42 12.83 -10.23 -11.91
C LEU A 42 12.48 -9.61 -13.26
N LEU A 43 13.28 -9.86 -14.30
CA LEU A 43 13.01 -9.38 -15.65
C LEU A 43 11.69 -9.94 -16.22
N ASN A 44 11.38 -11.22 -15.95
CA ASN A 44 10.12 -11.83 -16.36
C ASN A 44 9.01 -11.72 -15.29
N ALA A 45 9.26 -10.99 -14.19
CA ALA A 45 8.25 -10.81 -13.15
C ALA A 45 7.06 -10.06 -13.73
N LYS A 46 5.88 -10.63 -13.54
CA LYS A 46 4.61 -9.96 -13.84
C LYS A 46 4.39 -8.89 -12.80
N LEU A 47 4.19 -7.67 -13.26
CA LEU A 47 3.83 -6.54 -12.42
C LEU A 47 2.34 -6.60 -12.07
N PHE A 48 1.86 -5.59 -11.34
CA PHE A 48 0.54 -5.46 -10.73
C PHE A 48 -0.61 -6.02 -11.59
N TYR A 49 -0.56 -5.80 -12.92
CA TYR A 49 -1.42 -6.49 -13.88
C TYR A 49 -0.67 -7.58 -14.64
N HIS A 50 -1.15 -8.82 -14.52
CA HIS A 50 -0.52 -10.10 -14.90
C HIS A 50 -0.05 -10.27 -16.36
N ASN A 51 -0.18 -9.26 -17.21
CA ASN A 51 0.15 -9.31 -18.62
C ASN A 51 1.37 -8.44 -19.00
N THR A 52 1.91 -7.65 -18.08
CA THR A 52 3.10 -6.80 -18.34
C THR A 52 4.27 -7.25 -17.48
N THR A 53 5.42 -7.46 -18.11
CA THR A 53 6.67 -7.85 -17.45
C THR A 53 7.60 -6.66 -17.29
N VAL A 54 8.62 -6.80 -16.45
CA VAL A 54 9.68 -5.79 -16.30
C VAL A 54 10.47 -5.60 -17.59
N LYS A 55 10.66 -6.67 -18.39
CA LYS A 55 11.25 -6.57 -19.74
C LYS A 55 10.46 -5.62 -20.65
N ASP A 56 9.13 -5.67 -20.60
CA ASP A 56 8.29 -4.79 -21.40
C ASP A 56 8.50 -3.32 -21.00
N ILE A 57 8.62 -3.03 -19.69
CA ILE A 57 8.91 -1.68 -19.20
C ILE A 57 10.30 -1.22 -19.60
N LEU A 58 11.31 -2.10 -19.49
CA LEU A 58 12.68 -1.81 -19.88
C LEU A 58 12.81 -1.49 -21.38
N ALA A 59 11.99 -2.12 -22.21
CA ALA A 59 11.98 -1.95 -23.66
C ALA A 59 11.35 -0.62 -24.12
N LEU A 60 10.60 0.09 -23.25
CA LEU A 60 10.06 1.40 -23.58
C LEU A 60 11.18 2.43 -23.74
N SER A 61 11.11 3.28 -24.77
CA SER A 61 11.98 4.46 -24.84
C SER A 61 11.66 5.47 -23.73
N ASP A 62 12.59 6.37 -23.45
CA ASP A 62 12.39 7.42 -22.45
C ASP A 62 11.26 8.37 -22.86
N GLU A 63 11.22 8.73 -24.14
CA GLU A 63 10.16 9.54 -24.74
C GLU A 63 8.81 8.83 -24.56
N LYS A 64 8.77 7.51 -24.77
CA LYS A 64 7.54 6.76 -24.61
C LYS A 64 7.03 6.79 -23.17
N ILE A 65 7.92 6.63 -22.18
CA ILE A 65 7.54 6.77 -20.76
C ILE A 65 6.99 8.17 -20.48
N ARG A 66 7.63 9.21 -21.04
CA ARG A 66 7.18 10.60 -20.88
C ARG A 66 5.80 10.85 -21.49
N GLU A 67 5.52 10.27 -22.65
CA GLU A 67 4.19 10.33 -23.30
C GLU A 67 3.11 9.60 -22.49
N LEU A 68 3.45 8.46 -21.88
CA LEU A 68 2.52 7.59 -21.17
C LEU A 68 2.08 8.20 -19.83
N LEU A 69 3.03 8.74 -19.07
CA LEU A 69 2.75 9.43 -17.81
C LEU A 69 2.21 10.83 -18.09
N GLN A 70 0.89 10.98 -17.94
CA GLN A 70 0.16 12.22 -18.24
C GLN A 70 -0.46 12.81 -16.97
N PRO A 71 -0.62 14.14 -16.88
CA PRO A 71 -1.19 14.83 -15.72
C PRO A 71 -2.72 14.72 -15.67
N ILE A 72 -3.25 13.50 -15.83
CA ILE A 72 -4.68 13.18 -15.78
C ILE A 72 -4.92 12.35 -14.51
N PRO A 73 -5.95 12.67 -13.71
CA PRO A 73 -6.24 11.90 -12.51
C PRO A 73 -6.52 10.44 -12.89
N PRO A 74 -5.92 9.46 -12.20
CA PRO A 74 -6.32 8.09 -12.42
C PRO A 74 -7.69 7.84 -11.77
N LEU A 75 -8.27 6.66 -11.98
CA LEU A 75 -9.49 6.26 -11.29
C LEU A 75 -9.42 4.78 -10.96
N TYR A 76 -9.60 4.43 -9.69
CA TYR A 76 -9.38 3.07 -9.27
C TYR A 76 -10.43 2.08 -9.79
N TYR A 77 -11.69 2.52 -9.93
CA TYR A 77 -12.79 1.67 -10.38
C TYR A 77 -13.70 2.37 -11.38
N CYS A 78 -14.23 1.60 -12.33
CA CYS A 78 -15.32 2.01 -13.19
C CYS A 78 -16.13 0.77 -13.58
N ARG A 79 -17.44 0.94 -13.81
CA ARG A 79 -18.29 -0.15 -14.28
C ARG A 79 -18.04 -0.46 -15.76
N CYS A 80 -18.34 -1.70 -16.15
CA CYS A 80 -18.43 -2.04 -17.56
C CYS A 80 -19.69 -1.40 -18.18
N PRO A 81 -19.59 -0.57 -19.23
CA PRO A 81 -20.77 0.04 -19.85
C PRO A 81 -21.68 -0.99 -20.56
N ASN A 82 -21.15 -2.17 -20.88
CA ASN A 82 -21.90 -3.24 -21.57
C ASN A 82 -22.62 -4.21 -20.61
N CYS A 83 -21.94 -4.72 -19.57
CA CYS A 83 -22.47 -5.77 -18.69
C CYS A 83 -22.42 -5.42 -17.19
N GLY A 84 -22.12 -4.17 -16.84
CA GLY A 84 -22.16 -3.70 -15.45
C GLY A 84 -23.60 -3.61 -14.95
N SER A 85 -23.86 -4.11 -13.74
CA SER A 85 -25.15 -3.99 -13.05
C SER A 85 -25.34 -2.59 -12.46
N HIS A 86 -26.59 -2.17 -12.25
CA HIS A 86 -26.92 -1.00 -11.43
C HIS A 86 -26.79 -1.29 -9.92
N LEU A 87 -27.01 -2.54 -9.49
CA LEU A 87 -26.82 -3.00 -8.12
C LEU A 87 -25.33 -3.20 -7.83
N ILE A 88 -24.78 -2.45 -6.87
CA ILE A 88 -23.38 -2.60 -6.45
C ILE A 88 -23.20 -3.99 -5.82
N GLN A 89 -22.57 -4.91 -6.53
CA GLN A 89 -22.03 -6.12 -5.92
C GLN A 89 -20.51 -6.01 -5.87
N TYR A 90 -19.89 -6.54 -4.80
CA TYR A 90 -18.43 -6.57 -4.66
C TYR A 90 -17.73 -7.20 -5.88
N SER A 91 -18.43 -8.10 -6.58
CA SER A 91 -18.00 -8.76 -7.82
C SER A 91 -17.87 -7.83 -9.05
N ASP A 92 -18.37 -6.60 -8.99
CA ASP A 92 -18.27 -5.61 -10.08
C ASP A 92 -17.04 -4.68 -9.95
N ILE A 93 -16.41 -4.63 -8.77
CA ILE A 93 -15.36 -3.66 -8.43
C ILE A 93 -14.06 -3.92 -9.21
N TRP A 94 -13.82 -5.12 -9.73
CA TRP A 94 -12.58 -5.47 -10.45
C TRP A 94 -12.81 -5.90 -11.90
N VAL A 95 -14.00 -5.65 -12.42
CA VAL A 95 -14.39 -6.22 -13.71
C VAL A 95 -13.58 -5.60 -14.87
N LEU A 96 -13.18 -4.34 -14.77
CA LEU A 96 -12.28 -3.69 -15.72
C LEU A 96 -10.83 -3.89 -15.26
N SER A 97 -10.24 -5.00 -15.66
CA SER A 97 -8.88 -5.39 -15.23
C SER A 97 -8.06 -6.11 -16.29
N GLY A 98 -8.65 -6.48 -17.44
CA GLY A 98 -7.85 -6.96 -18.56
C GLY A 98 -7.14 -5.78 -19.22
N TRP A 99 -5.81 -5.73 -19.16
CA TRP A 99 -5.04 -4.59 -19.64
C TRP A 99 -3.69 -5.06 -20.21
N SER A 100 -3.09 -4.25 -21.07
CA SER A 100 -1.75 -4.48 -21.62
C SER A 100 -1.03 -3.15 -21.88
N ILE A 101 0.27 -3.11 -21.58
CA ILE A 101 1.12 -1.95 -21.89
C ILE A 101 1.18 -1.60 -23.39
N LYS A 102 0.86 -2.56 -24.28
CA LYS A 102 0.80 -2.33 -25.73
C LYS A 102 -0.37 -1.43 -26.13
N GLU A 103 -1.47 -1.48 -25.39
CA GLU A 103 -2.64 -0.63 -25.56
C GLU A 103 -2.97 0.07 -24.23
N PRO A 104 -2.10 0.97 -23.75
CA PRO A 104 -2.05 1.38 -22.35
C PRO A 104 -3.27 2.21 -21.90
N PHE A 105 -4.05 2.72 -22.85
CA PHE A 105 -5.26 3.50 -22.60
C PHE A 105 -6.55 2.75 -22.95
N LYS A 106 -6.46 1.44 -23.22
CA LYS A 106 -7.60 0.54 -23.35
C LYS A 106 -7.70 -0.41 -22.17
N ILE A 107 -8.92 -0.81 -21.83
CA ILE A 107 -9.17 -1.76 -20.75
C ILE A 107 -10.29 -2.73 -21.11
N GLN A 108 -10.14 -3.98 -20.72
CA GLN A 108 -11.06 -5.07 -20.98
C GLN A 108 -11.87 -5.38 -19.73
N CYS A 109 -13.17 -5.58 -19.94
CA CYS A 109 -14.01 -6.23 -18.97
C CYS A 109 -13.69 -7.74 -18.92
N VAL A 110 -13.23 -8.26 -17.79
CA VAL A 110 -12.90 -9.69 -17.65
C VAL A 110 -14.13 -10.59 -17.63
N ARG A 111 -15.34 -10.03 -17.44
CA ARG A 111 -16.62 -10.75 -17.51
C ARG A 111 -17.09 -10.93 -18.94
N CYS A 112 -17.33 -9.85 -19.68
CA CYS A 112 -17.86 -9.90 -21.05
C CYS A 112 -16.77 -9.86 -22.14
N LYS A 113 -15.49 -9.80 -21.75
CA LYS A 113 -14.29 -9.79 -22.63
C LYS A 113 -14.22 -8.62 -23.62
N MET A 114 -15.07 -7.61 -23.48
CA MET A 114 -15.09 -6.42 -24.35
C MET A 114 -14.02 -5.41 -23.92
N TRP A 115 -13.30 -4.85 -24.89
CA TRP A 115 -12.32 -3.78 -24.70
C TRP A 115 -12.96 -2.40 -24.84
N PHE A 116 -12.54 -1.43 -24.03
CA PHE A 116 -13.01 -0.05 -24.03
C PHE A 116 -11.83 0.93 -24.10
N PRO A 117 -11.97 2.06 -24.80
CA PRO A 117 -13.06 2.41 -25.71
C PRO A 117 -13.14 1.47 -26.93
N ASN A 118 -14.31 1.39 -27.55
CA ASN A 118 -14.54 0.70 -28.84
C ASN A 118 -15.61 1.46 -29.65
N GLU A 119 -15.93 1.02 -30.87
CA GLU A 119 -16.91 1.69 -31.74
C GLU A 119 -18.29 1.92 -31.09
N LYS A 120 -18.79 0.91 -30.37
CA LYS A 120 -20.09 0.98 -29.68
C LYS A 120 -20.04 1.87 -28.44
N TYR A 121 -18.92 1.89 -27.74
CA TYR A 121 -18.70 2.60 -26.48
C TYR A 121 -17.51 3.55 -26.61
N LYS A 122 -17.54 4.44 -27.61
CA LYS A 122 -16.53 5.48 -27.80
C LYS A 122 -16.76 6.62 -26.82
N ASN A 123 -15.70 7.26 -26.32
CA ASN A 123 -15.88 8.48 -25.52
C ASN A 123 -16.66 9.51 -26.34
N ASN A 124 -17.80 9.96 -25.81
CA ASN A 124 -18.74 10.86 -26.49
C ASN A 124 -18.99 12.14 -25.68
N ALA A 125 -18.33 12.30 -24.54
CA ALA A 125 -18.41 13.47 -23.69
C ALA A 125 -17.02 13.82 -23.12
N VAL A 126 -16.87 15.06 -22.65
CA VAL A 126 -15.64 15.57 -22.06
C VAL A 126 -15.96 16.29 -20.77
N LEU A 127 -15.20 16.01 -19.71
CA LEU A 127 -15.18 16.77 -18.48
C LEU A 127 -14.02 17.75 -18.53
N GLU A 128 -14.30 19.05 -18.43
CA GLU A 128 -13.28 20.10 -18.38
C GLU A 128 -12.95 20.45 -16.93
N VAL A 129 -11.67 20.44 -16.58
CA VAL A 129 -11.14 20.63 -15.23
C VAL A 129 -9.99 21.63 -15.27
N VAL A 130 -9.78 22.36 -14.18
CA VAL A 130 -8.56 23.15 -13.97
C VAL A 130 -7.62 22.39 -13.03
N THR A 131 -6.38 22.14 -13.44
CA THR A 131 -5.38 21.45 -12.61
C THR A 131 -5.00 22.31 -11.39
N PRO A 132 -4.37 21.74 -10.36
CA PRO A 132 -3.89 22.52 -9.20
C PRO A 132 -2.93 23.67 -9.59
N THR A 133 -2.25 23.55 -10.72
CA THR A 133 -1.35 24.58 -11.28
C THR A 133 -2.05 25.58 -12.22
N GLY A 134 -3.37 25.49 -12.40
CA GLY A 134 -4.16 26.41 -13.22
C GLY A 134 -4.27 26.04 -14.71
N LYS A 135 -3.75 24.90 -15.15
CA LYS A 135 -3.85 24.45 -16.56
C LYS A 135 -5.24 23.89 -16.83
N LYS A 136 -5.74 24.04 -18.06
CA LYS A 136 -6.99 23.40 -18.50
C LYS A 136 -6.72 21.94 -18.87
N LEU A 137 -7.49 21.03 -18.28
CA LEU A 137 -7.45 19.59 -18.52
C LEU A 137 -8.79 19.12 -19.09
N LYS A 138 -8.74 18.27 -20.13
CA LYS A 138 -9.91 17.64 -20.73
C LYS A 138 -9.89 16.14 -20.47
N ILE A 139 -10.93 15.62 -19.82
CA ILE A 139 -11.07 14.22 -19.47
C ILE A 139 -12.19 13.60 -20.32
N PRO A 140 -11.88 12.86 -21.39
CA PRO A 140 -12.89 12.22 -22.21
C PRO A 140 -13.49 11.00 -21.49
N TYR A 141 -14.81 10.83 -21.62
CA TYR A 141 -15.55 9.72 -21.03
C TYR A 141 -16.72 9.31 -21.92
N TYR A 142 -17.30 8.14 -21.64
CA TYR A 142 -18.53 7.69 -22.27
C TYR A 142 -19.73 8.00 -21.38
N ARG A 143 -20.73 8.68 -21.93
CA ARG A 143 -22.01 8.97 -21.29
C ARG A 143 -23.13 8.21 -22.01
N LYS A 144 -23.91 7.44 -21.27
CA LYS A 144 -25.13 6.81 -21.79
C LYS A 144 -26.29 7.83 -21.91
N PRO A 145 -27.32 7.54 -22.72
CA PRO A 145 -28.50 8.42 -22.81
C PRO A 145 -29.24 8.64 -21.47
N ASN A 146 -29.17 7.68 -20.54
CA ASN A 146 -29.76 7.80 -19.21
C ASN A 146 -28.94 8.69 -18.24
N GLY A 147 -27.79 9.21 -18.67
CA GLY A 147 -26.92 10.08 -17.87
C GLY A 147 -25.71 9.40 -17.24
N ASP A 148 -25.66 8.07 -17.19
CA ASP A 148 -24.55 7.33 -16.57
C ASP A 148 -23.21 7.65 -17.26
N ALA A 149 -22.20 8.02 -16.47
CA ALA A 149 -20.86 8.31 -16.96
C ALA A 149 -19.87 7.15 -16.67
N PHE A 150 -19.02 6.86 -17.65
CA PHE A 150 -18.06 5.76 -17.60
C PHE A 150 -16.66 6.28 -17.97
N PHE A 151 -15.77 6.27 -16.98
CA PHE A 151 -14.38 6.75 -17.06
C PHE A 151 -13.37 5.60 -17.17
N TYR A 152 -13.65 4.58 -18.00
CA TYR A 152 -12.81 3.38 -18.12
C TYR A 152 -11.37 3.67 -18.57
N THR A 153 -11.13 4.77 -19.27
CA THR A 153 -9.76 5.22 -19.64
C THR A 153 -8.98 5.69 -18.42
N LEU A 154 -9.64 6.22 -17.39
CA LEU A 154 -8.99 6.59 -16.13
C LEU A 154 -8.60 5.36 -15.32
N VAL A 155 -9.38 4.27 -15.43
CA VAL A 155 -8.97 2.96 -14.87
C VAL A 155 -7.73 2.43 -15.57
N ALA A 156 -7.69 2.43 -16.90
CA ALA A 156 -6.48 2.06 -17.64
C ALA A 156 -5.24 2.89 -17.22
N ARG A 157 -5.45 4.17 -16.85
CA ARG A 157 -4.39 5.05 -16.33
C ARG A 157 -3.95 4.71 -14.92
N GLN A 158 -4.86 4.34 -14.02
CA GLN A 158 -4.49 3.82 -12.69
C GLN A 158 -3.53 2.65 -12.85
N ILE A 159 -3.93 1.68 -13.68
CA ILE A 159 -3.14 0.48 -13.99
C ILE A 159 -1.75 0.85 -14.54
N LEU A 160 -1.72 1.75 -15.53
CA LEU A 160 -0.47 2.20 -16.15
C LEU A 160 0.48 2.84 -15.12
N ASN A 161 -0.04 3.74 -14.29
CA ASN A 161 0.74 4.45 -13.28
C ASN A 161 1.31 3.50 -12.23
N GLU A 162 0.49 2.58 -11.71
CA GLU A 162 0.93 1.54 -10.77
C GLU A 162 1.99 0.63 -11.40
N THR A 163 1.76 0.18 -12.63
CA THR A 163 2.69 -0.69 -13.38
C THR A 163 4.04 -0.02 -13.57
N LEU A 164 4.06 1.26 -13.96
CA LEU A 164 5.33 2.00 -14.14
C LEU A 164 6.03 2.25 -12.80
N CYS A 165 5.28 2.59 -11.75
CA CYS A 165 5.87 2.83 -10.42
C CYS A 165 6.44 1.55 -9.79
N GLU A 166 5.74 0.42 -9.89
CA GLU A 166 6.27 -0.88 -9.48
C GLU A 166 7.44 -1.32 -10.37
N GLY A 167 7.34 -1.11 -11.69
CA GLY A 167 8.43 -1.36 -12.63
C GLY A 167 9.71 -0.60 -12.26
N ALA A 168 9.60 0.68 -11.88
CA ALA A 168 10.73 1.47 -11.40
C ALA A 168 11.37 0.88 -10.14
N GLN A 169 10.56 0.37 -9.20
CA GLN A 169 11.07 -0.32 -8.01
C GLN A 169 11.85 -1.59 -8.40
N VAL A 170 11.30 -2.44 -9.27
CA VAL A 170 11.98 -3.68 -9.67
C VAL A 170 13.24 -3.39 -10.51
N LEU A 171 13.22 -2.36 -11.34
CA LEU A 171 14.40 -1.90 -12.09
C LEU A 171 15.50 -1.39 -11.14
N ALA A 172 15.15 -0.67 -10.08
CA ALA A 172 16.10 -0.27 -9.05
C ALA A 172 16.71 -1.48 -8.33
N GLU A 173 15.91 -2.52 -8.05
CA GLU A 173 16.41 -3.79 -7.50
C GLU A 173 17.37 -4.50 -8.48
N LEU A 174 17.03 -4.52 -9.77
CA LEU A 174 17.90 -5.07 -10.83
C LEU A 174 19.24 -4.33 -10.91
N TRP A 175 19.24 -3.00 -10.78
CA TRP A 175 20.48 -2.23 -10.68
C TRP A 175 21.30 -2.63 -9.44
N LEU A 176 20.68 -2.80 -8.27
CA LEU A 176 21.41 -3.24 -7.07
C LEU A 176 22.11 -4.60 -7.29
N ILE A 177 21.43 -5.53 -7.96
CA ILE A 177 21.95 -6.89 -8.20
C ILE A 177 23.04 -6.91 -9.27
N THR A 178 22.88 -6.13 -10.33
CA THR A 178 23.71 -6.23 -11.55
C THR A 178 24.73 -5.11 -11.69
N LYS A 179 24.44 -3.96 -11.08
CA LYS A 179 25.11 -2.66 -11.30
C LYS A 179 25.08 -2.19 -12.75
N ASP A 180 24.19 -2.73 -13.57
CA ASP A 180 23.99 -2.30 -14.95
C ASP A 180 23.17 -0.99 -14.98
N ARG A 181 23.80 0.06 -15.50
CA ARG A 181 23.27 1.43 -15.56
C ARG A 181 21.91 1.51 -16.23
N LYS A 182 21.60 0.66 -17.22
CA LYS A 182 20.34 0.75 -17.97
C LYS A 182 19.10 0.63 -17.07
N TYR A 183 19.21 -0.16 -16.00
CA TYR A 183 18.11 -0.35 -15.05
C TYR A 183 17.90 0.89 -14.18
N ALA A 184 18.98 1.45 -13.62
CA ALA A 184 18.92 2.70 -12.87
C ALA A 184 18.38 3.85 -13.73
N HIS A 185 18.91 3.98 -14.94
CA HIS A 185 18.48 4.99 -15.90
C HIS A 185 16.98 4.95 -16.13
N LYS A 186 16.44 3.77 -16.48
CA LYS A 186 15.00 3.59 -16.74
C LYS A 186 14.13 3.89 -15.52
N ALA A 187 14.55 3.45 -14.33
CA ALA A 187 13.85 3.77 -13.09
C ALA A 187 13.83 5.28 -12.79
N ILE A 188 14.95 5.98 -13.01
CA ILE A 188 15.05 7.44 -12.79
C ILE A 188 14.21 8.21 -13.82
N VAL A 189 14.13 7.77 -15.08
CA VAL A 189 13.25 8.38 -16.10
C VAL A 189 11.79 8.32 -15.67
N ILE A 190 11.33 7.18 -15.14
CA ILE A 190 9.98 7.02 -14.61
C ILE A 190 9.77 7.96 -13.41
N MET A 191 10.69 7.97 -12.44
CA MET A 191 10.59 8.82 -11.25
C MET A 191 10.54 10.30 -11.61
N ASP A 192 11.46 10.78 -12.43
CA ASP A 192 11.56 12.18 -12.85
C ASP A 192 10.30 12.64 -13.58
N ARG A 193 9.79 11.82 -14.51
CA ARG A 193 8.56 12.15 -15.23
C ARG A 193 7.35 12.14 -14.30
N PHE A 194 7.22 11.15 -13.42
CA PHE A 194 6.10 11.08 -12.50
C PHE A 194 6.07 12.30 -11.57
N CYS A 195 7.23 12.66 -11.01
CA CYS A 195 7.37 13.83 -10.14
C CYS A 195 7.07 15.15 -10.86
N GLU A 196 7.33 15.23 -12.17
CA GLU A 196 6.94 16.37 -13.00
C GLU A 196 5.43 16.55 -13.10
N ILE A 197 4.69 15.47 -13.38
CA ILE A 197 3.23 15.53 -13.57
C ILE A 197 2.46 15.56 -12.25
N TRP A 198 3.06 15.11 -11.15
CA TRP A 198 2.41 15.00 -9.84
C TRP A 198 1.73 16.30 -9.41
N TYR A 199 2.35 17.46 -9.64
CA TYR A 199 1.80 18.77 -9.31
C TYR A 199 0.52 19.12 -10.09
N ASP A 200 0.40 18.62 -11.32
CA ASP A 200 -0.76 18.88 -12.19
C ASP A 200 -1.91 17.88 -11.97
N ILE A 201 -1.66 16.71 -11.37
CA ILE A 201 -2.70 15.71 -11.10
C ILE A 201 -3.67 16.26 -10.05
N PRO A 202 -4.97 16.45 -10.37
CA PRO A 202 -5.94 16.90 -9.39
C PRO A 202 -6.31 15.79 -8.41
N VAL A 203 -6.73 16.18 -7.21
CA VAL A 203 -7.39 15.24 -6.29
C VAL A 203 -8.73 14.87 -6.90
N HIS A 204 -9.08 13.59 -6.82
CA HIS A 204 -10.31 13.04 -7.38
C HIS A 204 -10.98 12.13 -6.36
N ALA A 205 -12.30 12.00 -6.43
CA ALA A 205 -13.06 11.12 -5.56
C ALA A 205 -14.09 10.30 -6.35
N ASN A 206 -14.39 9.11 -5.82
CA ASN A 206 -15.62 8.41 -6.14
C ASN A 206 -16.69 8.84 -5.12
N THR A 207 -17.93 9.02 -5.55
CA THR A 207 -19.05 9.30 -4.63
C THR A 207 -19.47 7.99 -3.94
N GLY A 208 -18.70 7.55 -2.95
CA GLY A 208 -18.91 6.26 -2.30
C GLY A 208 -18.69 5.08 -3.26
N ASN A 209 -19.59 4.10 -3.24
CA ASN A 209 -19.61 3.01 -4.21
C ASN A 209 -20.42 3.35 -5.48
N ASP A 210 -20.85 4.60 -5.64
CA ASP A 210 -21.38 5.08 -6.91
C ASP A 210 -20.21 5.32 -7.88
N LEU A 211 -20.12 4.45 -8.88
CA LEU A 211 -19.05 4.44 -9.87
C LEU A 211 -19.43 5.21 -11.15
N PHE A 212 -20.58 5.89 -11.15
CA PHE A 212 -21.02 6.76 -12.25
C PHE A 212 -20.68 8.22 -12.02
N HIS A 213 -20.37 8.61 -10.77
CA HIS A 213 -20.03 9.98 -10.41
C HIS A 213 -18.59 10.06 -9.93
N ILE A 214 -17.84 10.96 -10.56
CA ILE A 214 -16.50 11.34 -10.12
C ILE A 214 -16.50 12.82 -9.76
N GLU A 215 -15.82 13.14 -8.68
CA GLU A 215 -15.55 14.52 -8.29
C GLU A 215 -14.08 14.82 -8.55
N ILE A 216 -13.79 15.94 -9.18
CA ILE A 216 -12.43 16.42 -9.38
C ILE A 216 -12.26 17.74 -8.64
N TYR A 217 -11.27 17.77 -7.75
CA TYR A 217 -11.01 18.90 -6.89
C TYR A 217 -9.85 19.73 -7.43
N THR A 218 -10.08 21.03 -7.56
CA THR A 218 -9.05 21.99 -7.98
C THR A 218 -8.32 22.60 -6.78
N ARG A 219 -8.94 22.59 -5.59
CA ARG A 219 -8.39 23.08 -4.32
C ARG A 219 -9.07 22.39 -3.12
N PRO A 220 -8.46 22.38 -1.93
CA PRO A 220 -9.11 21.90 -0.70
C PRO A 220 -10.34 22.78 -0.32
N PRO A 221 -11.26 22.27 0.52
CA PRO A 221 -11.22 20.99 1.23
C PRO A 221 -11.60 19.78 0.36
N TYR A 222 -10.87 18.67 0.52
CA TYR A 222 -11.15 17.39 -0.13
C TYR A 222 -12.08 16.55 0.74
N LEU A 223 -13.28 16.22 0.25
CA LEU A 223 -14.33 15.61 1.05
C LEU A 223 -14.31 14.07 0.96
N GLY A 224 -14.72 13.41 2.05
CA GLY A 224 -14.84 11.95 2.13
C GLY A 224 -13.51 11.20 2.28
N ALA A 225 -13.59 9.91 2.60
CA ALA A 225 -12.43 9.02 2.74
C ALA A 225 -11.95 8.42 1.40
N GLN A 226 -12.80 8.47 0.37
CA GLN A 226 -12.54 7.95 -0.98
C GLN A 226 -12.16 9.05 -1.97
N CYS A 227 -11.43 10.06 -1.49
CA CYS A 227 -10.76 11.06 -2.31
C CYS A 227 -9.26 10.78 -2.31
N SER A 228 -8.55 11.01 -3.41
CA SER A 228 -7.14 10.66 -3.56
C SER A 228 -6.44 11.49 -4.62
N LYS A 229 -5.10 11.52 -4.58
CA LYS A 229 -4.29 12.04 -5.67
C LYS A 229 -3.81 10.93 -6.60
N LEU A 230 -3.46 9.75 -6.07
CA LEU A 230 -2.79 8.68 -6.82
C LEU A 230 -3.55 7.35 -6.86
N GLY A 231 -4.58 7.18 -6.03
CA GLY A 231 -5.27 5.92 -5.86
C GLY A 231 -6.75 6.11 -5.53
N ARG A 232 -7.24 5.43 -4.50
CA ARG A 232 -8.65 5.50 -4.10
C ARG A 232 -8.84 6.23 -2.79
N TRP A 233 -7.92 6.05 -1.86
CA TRP A 233 -8.08 6.45 -0.48
C TRP A 233 -7.35 7.76 -0.21
N LYS A 234 -7.81 8.45 0.83
CA LYS A 234 -7.25 9.73 1.27
C LYS A 234 -5.77 9.68 1.66
N GLY A 235 -5.25 8.49 1.95
CA GLY A 235 -3.83 8.25 2.18
C GLY A 235 -2.98 8.02 0.92
N ASP A 236 -3.58 7.81 -0.25
CA ASP A 236 -2.87 7.48 -1.49
C ASP A 236 -2.34 8.76 -2.17
N VAL A 237 -1.36 9.40 -1.54
CA VAL A 237 -0.78 10.69 -1.98
C VAL A 237 0.71 10.59 -2.30
N ILE A 238 1.44 9.79 -1.51
CA ILE A 238 2.89 9.60 -1.66
C ILE A 238 3.14 8.49 -2.69
N PRO A 239 3.97 8.71 -3.74
CA PRO A 239 4.29 7.69 -4.73
C PRO A 239 5.27 6.66 -4.17
N PHE A 240 4.76 5.80 -3.29
CA PHE A 240 5.58 5.04 -2.37
C PHE A 240 6.51 4.00 -3.03
N ASN A 241 6.13 3.40 -4.16
CA ASN A 241 7.04 2.54 -4.93
C ASN A 241 8.22 3.32 -5.54
N LEU A 242 8.04 4.60 -5.85
CA LEU A 242 9.13 5.47 -6.31
C LEU A 242 10.07 5.85 -5.16
N VAL A 243 9.54 6.05 -3.94
CA VAL A 243 10.37 6.22 -2.73
C VAL A 243 11.26 5.00 -2.52
N LYS A 244 10.72 3.79 -2.69
CA LYS A 244 11.50 2.55 -2.63
C LYS A 244 12.56 2.46 -3.73
N ALA A 245 12.21 2.82 -4.96
CA ALA A 245 13.16 2.85 -6.06
C ALA A 245 14.33 3.83 -5.77
N TYR A 246 14.00 5.02 -5.25
CA TYR A 246 14.98 6.04 -4.88
C TYR A 246 15.97 5.55 -3.81
N ASP A 247 15.47 4.95 -2.73
CA ASP A 247 16.31 4.39 -1.65
C ASP A 247 17.34 3.35 -2.17
N MET A 248 16.91 2.47 -3.06
CA MET A 248 17.79 1.48 -3.70
C MET A 248 18.81 2.11 -4.64
N LEU A 249 18.47 3.22 -5.29
CA LEU A 249 19.32 3.90 -6.27
C LEU A 249 20.15 5.04 -5.69
N TYR A 250 20.03 5.38 -4.42
CA TYR A 250 20.54 6.70 -4.01
C TYR A 250 22.06 6.84 -4.05
N GLU A 251 22.83 5.76 -4.01
CA GLU A 251 24.29 5.78 -4.27
C GLU A 251 24.65 5.71 -5.76
N CYS A 252 23.67 5.66 -6.67
CA CYS A 252 23.90 5.59 -8.11
C CYS A 252 24.30 6.97 -8.65
N ASP A 253 25.33 6.99 -9.49
CA ASP A 253 25.86 8.15 -10.23
C ASP A 253 24.98 8.63 -11.39
N GLU A 254 23.90 7.89 -11.66
CA GLU A 254 23.02 8.11 -12.80
C GLU A 254 22.16 9.36 -12.62
N PHE A 255 21.84 9.73 -11.38
CA PHE A 255 21.16 10.99 -11.09
C PHE A 255 21.97 12.18 -11.58
N GLU A 256 23.26 12.24 -11.24
CA GLU A 256 24.16 13.34 -11.59
C GLU A 256 24.42 13.38 -13.10
N ARG A 257 24.52 12.20 -13.74
CA ARG A 257 24.62 12.10 -15.20
C ARG A 257 23.38 12.67 -15.88
N MET A 258 22.19 12.26 -15.45
CA MET A 258 20.94 12.73 -16.01
C MET A 258 20.72 14.23 -15.72
N SER A 259 21.13 14.72 -14.56
CA SER A 259 21.08 16.15 -14.23
C SER A 259 21.87 16.99 -15.23
N ARG A 260 23.09 16.56 -15.60
CA ARG A 260 23.90 17.22 -16.63
C ARG A 260 23.23 17.21 -18.01
N GLN A 261 22.56 16.12 -18.37
CA GLN A 261 21.87 16.02 -19.67
C GLN A 261 20.61 16.88 -19.76
N ARG A 262 19.91 17.07 -18.63
CA ARG A 262 18.62 17.76 -18.60
C ARG A 262 18.70 19.24 -18.25
N GLY A 263 19.84 19.68 -17.73
CA GLY A 263 20.04 21.08 -17.33
C GLY A 263 19.35 21.46 -16.01
N TYR A 264 18.95 20.48 -15.20
CA TYR A 264 18.41 20.68 -13.85
C TYR A 264 18.80 19.52 -12.93
N ASP A 265 18.76 19.73 -11.62
CA ASP A 265 19.03 18.67 -10.64
C ASP A 265 17.85 17.69 -10.54
N VAL A 266 18.01 16.52 -11.15
CA VAL A 266 17.01 15.45 -11.17
C VAL A 266 16.75 14.88 -9.77
N ARG A 267 17.81 14.72 -8.96
CA ARG A 267 17.69 14.18 -7.60
C ARG A 267 16.89 15.14 -6.74
N LEU A 268 17.27 16.41 -6.73
CA LEU A 268 16.60 17.44 -5.94
C LEU A 268 15.12 17.59 -6.32
N LYS A 269 14.79 17.53 -7.62
CA LYS A 269 13.39 17.55 -8.10
C LYS A 269 12.57 16.38 -7.54
N ILE A 270 13.12 15.16 -7.58
CA ILE A 270 12.44 13.97 -7.07
C ILE A 270 12.26 14.05 -5.55
N GLU A 271 13.31 14.41 -4.81
CA GLU A 271 13.24 14.58 -3.35
C GLU A 271 12.22 15.66 -2.95
N LYS A 272 12.17 16.78 -3.68
CA LYS A 272 11.18 17.84 -3.47
C LYS A 272 9.76 17.31 -3.67
N CYS A 273 9.51 16.53 -4.72
CA CYS A 273 8.19 15.93 -4.94
C CYS A 273 7.78 15.01 -3.78
N PHE A 274 8.71 14.21 -3.23
CA PHE A 274 8.41 13.37 -2.07
C PHE A 274 8.09 14.17 -0.81
N LYS A 275 8.86 15.24 -0.55
CA LYS A 275 8.60 16.17 0.57
C LYS A 275 7.25 16.86 0.42
N ASP A 276 6.93 17.35 -0.77
CA ASP A 276 5.65 18.00 -1.05
C ASP A 276 4.47 17.02 -0.93
N ALA A 277 4.66 15.76 -1.33
CA ALA A 277 3.64 14.72 -1.16
C ALA A 277 3.39 14.40 0.32
N VAL A 278 4.44 14.35 1.15
CA VAL A 278 4.31 14.21 2.61
C VAL A 278 3.62 15.44 3.20
N HIS A 279 3.97 16.64 2.76
CA HIS A 279 3.33 17.87 3.21
C HIS A 279 1.82 17.82 2.94
N MET A 280 1.41 17.53 1.71
CA MET A 280 0.00 17.39 1.33
C MET A 280 -0.71 16.28 2.13
N ALA A 281 -0.05 15.14 2.35
CA ALA A 281 -0.57 14.04 3.17
C ALA A 281 -0.94 14.50 4.59
N VAL A 282 -0.18 15.44 5.15
CA VAL A 282 -0.32 15.90 6.54
C VAL A 282 -1.27 17.09 6.67
N THR A 283 -1.30 18.00 5.69
CA THR A 283 -2.07 19.25 5.76
C THR A 283 -3.45 19.18 5.14
N GLU A 284 -3.64 18.39 4.08
CA GLU A 284 -4.86 18.41 3.27
C GLU A 284 -5.53 17.04 3.16
N MET A 285 -4.77 15.97 3.37
CA MET A 285 -5.18 14.58 3.13
C MET A 285 -5.07 13.75 4.43
N GLU A 286 -4.97 12.41 4.30
CA GLU A 286 -4.87 11.52 5.46
C GLU A 286 -3.45 10.94 5.54
N PRO A 287 -2.65 11.29 6.56
CA PRO A 287 -1.27 10.85 6.62
C PRO A 287 -1.19 9.38 7.01
N VAL A 288 -0.43 8.59 6.23
CA VAL A 288 -0.13 7.18 6.54
C VAL A 288 1.24 7.10 7.23
N PRO A 289 1.32 6.80 8.54
CA PRO A 289 2.58 6.87 9.30
C PRO A 289 3.71 6.02 8.70
N ASP A 290 3.38 4.83 8.19
CA ASP A 290 4.34 3.92 7.54
C ASP A 290 5.06 4.60 6.35
N GLN A 291 4.28 5.23 5.46
CA GLN A 291 4.82 5.90 4.27
C GLN A 291 5.69 7.10 4.66
N ILE A 292 5.28 7.86 5.68
CA ILE A 292 6.03 9.03 6.16
C ILE A 292 7.34 8.63 6.82
N LEU A 293 7.34 7.66 7.74
CA LEU A 293 8.55 7.17 8.41
C LEU A 293 9.59 6.67 7.41
N ARG A 294 9.15 5.92 6.41
CA ARG A 294 10.03 5.40 5.36
C ARG A 294 10.55 6.48 4.42
N THR A 295 9.71 7.43 4.05
CA THR A 295 10.13 8.59 3.25
C THR A 295 11.15 9.43 4.03
N ALA A 296 10.92 9.67 5.32
CA ALA A 296 11.85 10.38 6.20
C ALA A 296 13.21 9.68 6.28
N TYR A 297 13.22 8.37 6.52
CA TYR A 297 14.45 7.59 6.58
C TYR A 297 15.20 7.66 5.24
N CYS A 298 14.48 7.45 4.12
CA CYS A 298 15.05 7.48 2.79
C CYS A 298 15.72 8.83 2.45
N LEU A 299 15.09 9.94 2.84
CA LEU A 299 15.58 11.29 2.60
C LEU A 299 16.61 11.77 3.64
N GLY A 300 16.81 11.02 4.73
CA GLY A 300 17.62 11.47 5.86
C GLY A 300 17.05 12.73 6.53
N ASP A 301 15.72 12.85 6.59
CA ASP A 301 15.02 14.03 7.13
C ASP A 301 14.58 13.77 8.58
N PRO A 302 15.32 14.28 9.58
CA PRO A 302 15.00 14.01 10.99
C PRO A 302 13.69 14.67 11.42
N GLN A 303 13.34 15.84 10.90
CA GLN A 303 12.10 16.52 11.27
C GLN A 303 10.87 15.74 10.79
N MET A 304 10.96 15.15 9.59
CA MET A 304 9.94 14.26 9.05
C MET A 304 9.89 12.93 9.81
N MET A 305 11.03 12.41 10.30
CA MET A 305 11.06 11.19 11.11
C MET A 305 10.27 11.37 12.40
N HIS A 306 10.55 12.44 13.14
CA HIS A 306 9.82 12.81 14.36
C HIS A 306 8.32 13.02 14.11
N LEU A 307 7.95 13.65 12.99
CA LEU A 307 6.55 13.75 12.56
C LEU A 307 5.91 12.36 12.35
N GLY A 308 6.59 11.46 11.67
CA GLY A 308 6.15 10.08 11.47
C GLY A 308 5.93 9.32 12.79
N VAL A 309 6.85 9.47 13.76
CA VAL A 309 6.73 8.85 15.10
C VAL A 309 5.51 9.38 15.85
N ARG A 310 5.27 10.69 15.82
CA ARG A 310 4.07 11.30 16.43
C ARG A 310 2.78 10.79 15.79
N LEU A 311 2.75 10.71 14.46
CA LEU A 311 1.61 10.21 13.71
C LEU A 311 1.35 8.72 13.96
N PHE A 312 2.40 7.91 14.09
CA PHE A 312 2.29 6.50 14.48
C PHE A 312 1.56 6.33 15.82
N TYR A 313 1.97 7.05 16.87
CA TYR A 313 1.28 6.97 18.16
C TYR A 313 -0.12 7.59 18.14
N LYS A 314 -0.35 8.62 17.32
CA LYS A 314 -1.69 9.17 17.10
C LYS A 314 -2.60 8.12 16.45
N ASP A 315 -2.10 7.40 15.45
CA ASP A 315 -2.83 6.34 14.76
C ASP A 315 -3.18 5.18 15.70
N LEU A 316 -2.21 4.67 16.47
CA LEU A 316 -2.45 3.62 17.46
C LEU A 316 -3.57 3.96 18.46
N ARG A 317 -3.61 5.22 18.93
CA ARG A 317 -4.65 5.68 19.86
C ARG A 317 -6.03 5.81 19.21
N LYS A 318 -6.09 6.06 17.91
CA LYS A 318 -7.35 6.19 17.17
C LYS A 318 -7.90 4.85 16.69
N ARG A 319 -7.01 3.93 16.34
CA ARG A 319 -7.35 2.67 15.69
C ARG A 319 -7.91 1.61 16.63
N TYR A 320 -7.64 1.70 17.92
CA TYR A 320 -8.04 0.69 18.89
C TYR A 320 -8.72 1.28 20.11
N CYS A 321 -9.79 0.61 20.54
CA CYS A 321 -10.42 0.85 21.83
C CYS A 321 -9.49 0.38 22.97
N LEU A 322 -9.77 0.84 24.21
CA LEU A 322 -8.97 0.45 25.39
C LEU A 322 -8.98 -1.05 25.69
N ASP A 323 -10.03 -1.76 25.28
CA ASP A 323 -10.12 -3.22 25.37
C ASP A 323 -9.38 -3.96 24.25
N GLY A 324 -8.80 -3.21 23.31
CA GLY A 324 -7.98 -3.69 22.20
C GLY A 324 -8.76 -3.99 20.92
N MET A 325 -10.08 -3.83 20.89
CA MET A 325 -10.88 -4.04 19.69
C MET A 325 -10.71 -2.88 18.69
N GLU A 326 -10.81 -3.18 17.40
CA GLU A 326 -10.86 -2.15 16.36
C GLU A 326 -12.31 -1.69 16.21
N PRO A 327 -12.62 -0.39 16.33
CA PRO A 327 -14.01 0.10 16.46
C PRO A 327 -14.84 -0.12 15.19
N LEU A 328 -14.19 -0.38 14.04
CA LEU A 328 -14.86 -0.76 12.80
C LEU A 328 -15.43 -2.20 12.84
N GLY A 329 -15.11 -2.97 13.88
CA GLY A 329 -15.64 -4.30 14.11
C GLY A 329 -14.69 -5.44 13.72
N PRO A 330 -15.12 -6.70 13.98
CA PRO A 330 -14.32 -7.91 13.73
C PRO A 330 -13.95 -8.11 12.26
N GLY A 331 -14.67 -7.48 11.34
CA GLY A 331 -14.36 -7.44 9.90
C GLY A 331 -12.97 -6.88 9.61
N TYR A 332 -12.62 -5.81 10.33
CA TYR A 332 -11.42 -5.00 10.11
C TYR A 332 -10.34 -5.25 11.17
N HIS A 333 -10.70 -5.88 12.29
CA HIS A 333 -9.80 -6.10 13.41
C HIS A 333 -8.52 -6.87 13.06
N SER A 334 -7.38 -6.18 13.19
CA SER A 334 -6.04 -6.75 13.11
C SER A 334 -5.29 -6.60 14.45
N PRO A 335 -4.51 -7.62 14.91
CA PRO A 335 -3.68 -7.48 16.09
C PRO A 335 -2.65 -6.36 15.96
N CYS A 336 -2.67 -5.42 16.91
CA CYS A 336 -1.84 -4.22 16.90
C CYS A 336 -0.33 -4.53 16.94
N GLY A 337 0.05 -5.60 17.64
CA GLY A 337 1.46 -5.97 17.82
C GLY A 337 2.20 -6.25 16.50
N GLY A 338 1.52 -6.78 15.49
CA GLY A 338 2.10 -6.97 14.17
C GLY A 338 2.50 -5.64 13.52
N TYR A 339 1.60 -4.66 13.55
CA TYR A 339 1.86 -3.33 13.00
C TYR A 339 2.98 -2.59 13.75
N ILE A 340 2.98 -2.64 15.08
CA ILE A 340 4.04 -2.06 15.92
C ILE A 340 5.40 -2.67 15.57
N ASN A 341 5.49 -4.00 15.50
CA ASN A 341 6.75 -4.68 15.21
C ASN A 341 7.26 -4.33 13.81
N VAL A 342 6.38 -4.35 12.80
CA VAL A 342 6.75 -3.98 11.42
C VAL A 342 7.35 -2.58 11.38
N LEU A 343 6.67 -1.58 11.97
CA LEU A 343 7.18 -0.20 11.98
C LEU A 343 8.44 -0.01 12.82
N THR A 344 8.56 -0.74 13.93
CA THR A 344 9.78 -0.73 14.75
C THR A 344 10.97 -1.28 13.95
N ASP A 345 10.79 -2.38 13.22
CA ASP A 345 11.84 -2.97 12.39
C ASP A 345 12.26 -2.07 11.22
N ILE A 346 11.33 -1.28 10.69
CA ILE A 346 11.57 -0.32 9.59
C ILE A 346 12.50 0.81 10.02
N VAL A 347 12.30 1.35 11.22
CA VAL A 347 13.11 2.47 11.73
C VAL A 347 14.34 2.01 12.51
N LYS A 348 14.53 0.70 12.65
CA LYS A 348 15.65 0.12 13.38
C LYS A 348 16.99 0.65 12.88
N GLY A 349 17.84 1.10 13.81
CA GLY A 349 19.16 1.67 13.52
C GLY A 349 19.14 3.14 13.11
N TYR A 350 17.98 3.80 13.05
CA TYR A 350 17.92 5.24 12.88
C TYR A 350 18.38 5.95 14.16
N SER A 351 19.28 6.93 14.02
CA SER A 351 19.60 7.93 15.04
C SER A 351 19.54 9.31 14.39
N ASP A 352 19.09 10.31 15.13
CA ASP A 352 19.11 11.68 14.66
C ASP A 352 20.56 12.14 14.39
N PRO A 353 20.80 13.00 13.38
CA PRO A 353 22.13 13.53 13.12
C PRO A 353 22.70 14.27 14.34
N LYS A 354 24.02 14.25 14.50
CA LYS A 354 24.71 14.97 15.58
C LYS A 354 24.34 16.47 15.55
N GLY A 355 23.88 16.99 16.68
CA GLY A 355 23.49 18.39 16.82
C GLY A 355 22.06 18.72 16.36
N TYR A 356 21.32 17.74 15.83
CA TYR A 356 19.91 17.93 15.55
C TYR A 356 19.08 18.01 16.85
N VAL A 357 18.11 18.92 16.84
CA VAL A 357 17.11 19.12 17.90
C VAL A 357 15.74 19.22 17.24
N ASP A 358 14.78 18.37 17.63
CA ASP A 358 13.42 18.43 17.07
C ASP A 358 12.72 19.75 17.42
N LEU A 359 12.07 20.35 16.43
CA LEU A 359 11.44 21.66 16.56
C LEU A 359 10.21 21.69 17.47
N ILE A 360 9.63 20.52 17.80
CA ILE A 360 8.37 20.44 18.57
C ILE A 360 8.63 20.12 20.04
N ASP A 361 9.44 19.10 20.32
CA ASP A 361 9.65 18.64 21.71
C ASP A 361 11.12 18.51 22.12
N GLY A 362 12.06 18.93 21.25
CA GLY A 362 13.49 18.91 21.52
C GLY A 362 14.07 17.51 21.72
N LYS A 363 13.31 16.44 21.44
CA LYS A 363 13.81 15.07 21.60
C LYS A 363 14.88 14.76 20.58
N HIS A 364 15.77 13.87 21.01
CA HIS A 364 16.76 13.22 20.17
C HIS A 364 16.53 11.72 20.20
N TYR A 365 16.50 11.08 19.04
CA TYR A 365 16.39 9.63 18.91
C TYR A 365 17.76 9.02 18.68
N GLU A 366 18.11 8.06 19.54
CA GLU A 366 19.29 7.21 19.39
C GLU A 366 18.82 5.77 19.22
N ASN A 367 19.18 5.13 18.10
CA ASN A 367 18.74 3.78 17.72
C ASN A 367 17.24 3.56 17.97
N LEU A 368 16.45 4.36 17.27
CA LEU A 368 15.00 4.51 17.43
C LEU A 368 14.28 3.16 17.56
N ASP A 369 13.57 3.01 18.68
CA ASP A 369 12.68 1.87 18.97
C ASP A 369 11.27 2.40 19.29
N LEU A 370 10.35 2.28 18.32
CA LEU A 370 8.95 2.71 18.47
C LEU A 370 8.21 1.91 19.53
N LYS A 371 8.59 0.65 19.76
CA LYS A 371 8.00 -0.11 20.86
C LYS A 371 8.57 0.39 22.19
N GLY A 372 9.87 0.63 22.25
CA GLY A 372 10.61 1.09 23.43
C GLY A 372 10.15 2.45 23.96
N ILE A 373 9.94 3.44 23.08
CA ILE A 373 9.54 4.81 23.47
C ILE A 373 8.29 4.83 24.35
N ASN A 374 7.31 3.96 24.07
CA ASN A 374 6.11 3.82 24.89
C ASN A 374 5.78 2.35 25.17
N ARG A 375 6.74 1.65 25.78
CA ARG A 375 6.70 0.20 26.00
C ARG A 375 5.41 -0.29 26.64
N LYS A 376 4.99 0.33 27.76
CA LYS A 376 3.78 -0.08 28.50
C LYS A 376 2.53 0.02 27.63
N PHE A 377 2.37 1.11 26.88
CA PHE A 377 1.23 1.30 25.99
C PHE A 377 1.24 0.28 24.84
N CYS A 378 2.39 0.12 24.16
CA CYS A 378 2.54 -0.80 23.04
C CYS A 378 2.32 -2.26 23.46
N GLU A 379 2.88 -2.70 24.59
CA GLU A 379 2.69 -4.05 25.13
C GLU A 379 1.25 -4.29 25.56
N TYR A 380 0.64 -3.32 26.26
CA TYR A 380 -0.78 -3.38 26.65
C TYR A 380 -1.68 -3.58 25.44
N LEU A 381 -1.55 -2.72 24.43
CA LEU A 381 -2.42 -2.72 23.25
C LEU A 381 -2.20 -3.97 22.37
N SER A 382 -0.95 -4.38 22.21
CA SER A 382 -0.59 -5.63 21.51
C SER A 382 -1.25 -6.84 22.16
N LYS A 383 -1.17 -6.94 23.49
CA LYS A 383 -1.78 -8.03 24.25
C LYS A 383 -3.30 -8.01 24.12
N LYS A 384 -3.93 -6.86 24.35
CA LYS A 384 -5.39 -6.72 24.33
C LYS A 384 -5.99 -7.04 22.96
N SER A 385 -5.45 -6.44 21.89
CA SER A 385 -5.89 -6.73 20.52
C SER A 385 -5.68 -8.19 20.13
N SER A 386 -4.58 -8.82 20.55
CA SER A 386 -4.35 -10.25 20.27
C SER A 386 -5.36 -11.14 21.01
N VAL A 387 -5.73 -10.79 22.24
CA VAL A 387 -6.77 -11.49 23.00
C VAL A 387 -8.12 -11.38 22.29
N VAL A 388 -8.51 -10.17 21.86
CA VAL A 388 -9.73 -9.95 21.09
C VAL A 388 -9.75 -10.84 19.85
N LYS A 389 -8.68 -10.83 19.04
CA LYS A 389 -8.57 -11.69 17.86
C LYS A 389 -8.76 -13.19 18.16
N ALA A 390 -8.31 -13.65 19.33
CA ALA A 390 -8.36 -15.06 19.71
C ALA A 390 -9.74 -15.51 20.22
N ILE A 391 -10.54 -14.61 20.79
CA ILE A 391 -11.81 -14.95 21.46
C ILE A 391 -13.04 -14.42 20.74
N PHE A 392 -12.89 -13.42 19.86
CA PHE A 392 -14.00 -12.79 19.14
C PHE A 392 -14.32 -13.54 17.84
N SER A 393 -14.75 -14.80 17.99
CA SER A 393 -15.23 -15.68 16.93
C SER A 393 -16.32 -16.60 17.46
N TYR A 394 -17.13 -17.15 16.57
CA TYR A 394 -18.04 -18.22 16.93
C TYR A 394 -17.29 -19.50 17.31
N PRO A 395 -17.94 -20.41 18.06
CA PRO A 395 -17.33 -21.67 18.46
C PRO A 395 -16.84 -22.56 17.31
N ASP A 396 -17.52 -22.52 16.17
CA ASP A 396 -17.16 -23.22 14.93
C ASP A 396 -16.02 -22.54 14.13
N GLY A 397 -15.53 -21.39 14.61
CA GLY A 397 -14.44 -20.63 14.01
C GLY A 397 -14.86 -19.65 12.93
N TYR A 398 -16.16 -19.46 12.69
CA TYR A 398 -16.63 -18.36 11.84
C TYR A 398 -16.56 -17.01 12.55
N ARG A 399 -16.48 -15.95 11.76
CA ARG A 399 -16.46 -14.58 12.26
C ARG A 399 -17.85 -14.15 12.73
N ILE A 400 -17.90 -13.44 13.85
CA ILE A 400 -19.12 -12.79 14.34
C ILE A 400 -19.45 -11.62 13.39
N PRO A 401 -20.62 -11.60 12.73
CA PRO A 401 -20.99 -10.60 11.74
C PRO A 401 -21.60 -9.36 12.40
N VAL A 402 -20.81 -8.70 13.27
CA VAL A 402 -21.15 -7.39 13.85
C VAL A 402 -20.43 -6.32 13.04
N HIS A 403 -21.13 -5.23 12.73
CA HIS A 403 -20.68 -4.22 11.77
C HIS A 403 -20.37 -4.85 10.39
N ASP A 404 -19.65 -4.15 9.53
CA ASP A 404 -19.16 -4.72 8.28
C ASP A 404 -18.21 -5.90 8.54
N ALA A 405 -18.77 -7.11 8.51
CA ALA A 405 -18.04 -8.35 8.67
C ALA A 405 -18.71 -9.48 7.86
N TRP A 406 -17.90 -10.34 7.27
CA TRP A 406 -18.38 -11.43 6.41
C TRP A 406 -18.59 -12.71 7.25
N SER A 407 -19.85 -13.13 7.39
CA SER A 407 -20.25 -14.30 8.19
C SER A 407 -19.62 -15.61 7.71
N THR A 408 -19.28 -15.71 6.42
CA THR A 408 -18.62 -16.89 5.83
C THR A 408 -17.10 -16.89 6.01
N SER A 409 -16.52 -15.81 6.55
CA SER A 409 -15.07 -15.72 6.74
C SER A 409 -14.64 -16.44 8.02
N THR A 410 -13.71 -17.38 7.87
CA THR A 410 -12.92 -17.96 8.97
C THR A 410 -11.53 -17.34 9.09
N ALA A 411 -11.20 -16.37 8.22
CA ALA A 411 -9.86 -15.79 8.13
C ALA A 411 -9.41 -15.16 9.45
N GLY A 412 -8.35 -15.72 10.05
CA GLY A 412 -7.80 -15.28 11.34
C GLY A 412 -8.69 -15.58 12.54
N CYS A 413 -9.80 -16.29 12.38
CA CYS A 413 -10.63 -16.80 13.47
C CYS A 413 -10.20 -18.24 13.79
N ARG A 414 -10.45 -18.68 15.03
CA ARG A 414 -10.13 -20.05 15.47
C ARG A 414 -11.37 -20.68 16.08
N LYS A 415 -11.51 -21.99 15.90
CA LYS A 415 -12.49 -22.77 16.65
C LYS A 415 -12.23 -22.62 18.14
N LEU A 416 -13.29 -22.41 18.91
CA LEU A 416 -13.19 -22.28 20.36
C LEU A 416 -13.37 -23.66 21.00
N GLU A 417 -12.53 -23.97 21.97
CA GLU A 417 -12.66 -25.18 22.79
C GLU A 417 -13.77 -25.03 23.86
N GLU A 418 -13.99 -23.79 24.31
CA GLU A 418 -14.91 -23.41 25.36
C GLU A 418 -15.46 -22.00 25.11
N SER A 419 -16.75 -21.81 25.36
CA SER A 419 -17.41 -20.51 25.33
C SER A 419 -17.46 -19.92 26.72
N LYS A 420 -16.97 -18.69 26.85
CA LYS A 420 -16.92 -17.93 28.11
C LYS A 420 -17.54 -16.56 27.93
N SER A 421 -17.94 -15.96 29.05
CA SER A 421 -18.44 -14.59 29.03
C SER A 421 -17.31 -13.57 28.97
N TYR A 422 -17.46 -12.56 28.11
CA TYR A 422 -16.51 -11.47 27.92
C TYR A 422 -17.24 -10.13 27.78
N LEU A 423 -16.62 -9.06 28.27
CA LEU A 423 -17.10 -7.69 28.12
C LEU A 423 -16.04 -6.84 27.44
N PHE A 424 -16.44 -6.15 26.37
CA PHE A 424 -15.63 -5.21 25.60
C PHE A 424 -16.28 -3.82 25.71
N PRO A 425 -16.05 -3.09 26.82
CA PRO A 425 -16.76 -1.84 27.09
C PRO A 425 -16.33 -0.70 26.18
N GLY A 426 -15.10 -0.73 25.64
CA GLY A 426 -14.62 0.26 24.70
C GLY A 426 -15.18 0.05 23.29
N PHE A 427 -15.41 -1.21 22.89
CA PHE A 427 -16.13 -1.52 21.65
C PHE A 427 -17.65 -1.42 21.80
N GLY A 428 -18.19 -1.60 23.02
CA GLY A 428 -19.62 -1.72 23.25
C GLY A 428 -20.14 -3.09 22.80
N HIS A 429 -19.58 -4.17 23.34
CA HIS A 429 -20.03 -5.53 23.04
C HIS A 429 -19.85 -6.45 24.25
N ALA A 430 -20.79 -7.37 24.44
CA ALA A 430 -20.69 -8.44 25.42
C ALA A 430 -20.94 -9.79 24.75
N ILE A 431 -20.19 -10.80 25.20
CA ILE A 431 -20.41 -12.21 24.86
C ILE A 431 -20.84 -12.88 26.17
N LEU A 432 -21.98 -13.54 26.17
CA LEU A 432 -22.41 -14.44 27.25
C LEU A 432 -22.21 -15.86 26.74
N GLY A 433 -21.15 -16.53 27.22
CA GLY A 433 -20.72 -17.82 26.70
C GLY A 433 -20.78 -18.92 27.75
N ARG A 434 -21.22 -20.11 27.36
CA ARG A 434 -21.18 -21.33 28.19
C ARG A 434 -20.90 -22.57 27.36
N GLY A 435 -20.25 -23.56 27.96
CA GLY A 435 -20.13 -24.91 27.41
C GLY A 435 -18.81 -25.17 26.70
N LYS A 436 -18.59 -26.44 26.32
CA LYS A 436 -17.34 -26.93 25.72
C LYS A 436 -17.62 -27.83 24.53
N GLY A 437 -16.68 -27.87 23.58
CA GLY A 437 -16.78 -28.71 22.39
C GLY A 437 -18.06 -28.42 21.60
N LYS A 438 -18.87 -29.46 21.35
CA LYS A 438 -20.12 -29.34 20.59
C LYS A 438 -21.30 -28.74 21.37
N ASN A 439 -21.18 -28.57 22.70
CA ASN A 439 -22.28 -28.10 23.57
C ASN A 439 -22.09 -26.62 23.96
N GLN A 440 -21.52 -25.82 23.06
CA GLN A 440 -21.25 -24.41 23.30
C GLN A 440 -22.49 -23.57 22.99
N ILE A 441 -22.69 -22.49 23.73
CA ILE A 441 -23.71 -21.49 23.45
C ILE A 441 -23.07 -20.12 23.66
N GLN A 442 -23.34 -19.18 22.76
CA GLN A 442 -22.94 -17.78 22.88
C GLN A 442 -24.12 -16.86 22.56
N ALA A 443 -24.41 -15.91 23.46
CA ALA A 443 -25.24 -14.76 23.15
C ALA A 443 -24.36 -13.51 23.05
N HIS A 444 -24.41 -12.84 21.92
CA HIS A 444 -23.68 -11.61 21.63
C HIS A 444 -24.62 -10.42 21.78
N LEU A 445 -24.23 -9.43 22.57
CA LEU A 445 -25.01 -8.23 22.85
C LEU A 445 -24.21 -7.02 22.39
N HIS A 446 -24.75 -6.22 21.48
CA HIS A 446 -24.02 -5.11 20.89
C HIS A 446 -24.62 -3.75 21.26
N PHE A 447 -23.76 -2.80 21.65
CA PHE A 447 -24.12 -1.47 22.14
C PHE A 447 -22.99 -0.46 21.88
N SER A 448 -22.43 -0.44 20.67
CA SER A 448 -21.26 0.35 20.28
C SER A 448 -21.55 1.81 19.95
N VAL A 449 -20.49 2.60 19.76
CA VAL A 449 -20.59 3.92 19.13
C VAL A 449 -20.52 3.75 17.62
N LEU A 450 -21.36 4.46 16.88
CA LEU A 450 -21.41 4.38 15.42
C LEU A 450 -20.20 5.06 14.76
N GLY A 451 -19.58 4.37 13.81
CA GLY A 451 -18.59 4.89 12.86
C GLY A 451 -18.90 4.47 11.42
N ASN A 452 -17.97 4.72 10.48
CA ASN A 452 -18.22 4.52 9.04
C ASN A 452 -18.63 3.09 8.63
N HIS A 453 -18.03 2.07 9.25
CA HIS A 453 -18.32 0.65 8.97
C HIS A 453 -19.31 0.04 9.97
N SER A 454 -19.84 0.85 10.88
CA SER A 454 -20.84 0.41 11.85
C SER A 454 -22.22 0.33 11.19
N HIS A 455 -23.06 -0.54 11.73
CA HIS A 455 -24.47 -0.61 11.34
C HIS A 455 -25.32 0.10 12.38
N ASN A 456 -26.52 0.54 12.00
CA ASN A 456 -27.49 1.09 12.95
C ASN A 456 -28.17 -0.04 13.74
N ASP A 457 -27.38 -0.85 14.45
CA ASP A 457 -27.76 -2.10 15.10
C ASP A 457 -27.53 -2.06 16.61
N MET A 458 -27.79 -0.92 17.24
CA MET A 458 -27.75 -0.77 18.69
C MET A 458 -28.74 -1.71 19.37
N LEU A 459 -28.27 -2.39 20.43
CA LEU A 459 -28.97 -3.43 21.16
C LEU A 459 -29.27 -4.69 20.33
N ASN A 460 -28.54 -4.90 19.23
CA ASN A 460 -28.61 -6.13 18.45
C ASN A 460 -28.15 -7.33 19.29
N ILE A 461 -28.80 -8.47 19.05
CA ILE A 461 -28.57 -9.73 19.73
C ILE A 461 -28.30 -10.80 18.69
N ILE A 462 -27.20 -11.56 18.87
CA ILE A 462 -26.91 -12.73 18.05
C ILE A 462 -26.77 -13.96 18.96
N LEU A 463 -27.39 -15.08 18.58
CA LEU A 463 -27.31 -16.34 19.30
C LEU A 463 -26.62 -17.41 18.44
N TRP A 464 -25.63 -18.09 19.02
CA TRP A 464 -25.00 -19.31 18.50
C TRP A 464 -25.25 -20.44 19.52
N ALA A 465 -25.72 -21.61 19.09
CA ALA A 465 -26.05 -22.74 19.97
C ALA A 465 -25.92 -24.10 19.28
#